data_AF-A0A8S3JLE4-F1
#
_entry.id   AF-A0A8S3JLE4-F1
#
_cell.length_a   1.000
_cell.length_b   1.000
_cell.length_c   1.000
_cell.angle_alpha   90.00
_cell.angle_beta   90.00
_cell.angle_gamma   90.00
#
_symmetry.space_group_name_H-M   'P 1'
#
loop_
_entity.id
_entity.type
_entity.pdbx_description
1 polymer ?
#
loop_
_entity_poly.entity_id
_entity_poly.type
_entity_poly.pdbx_seq_one_letter_code
_entity_poly.pdbx_strand_id
1 'polypeptide(L)'
;MSDSEEYSSAKRYKRDETTSDLETSPILIDSDPDKSILDTKIFNDPIHGSIELHWLLVKLIDTPEFQRLRRLRQVGLAYYVYPGACHQRFEHSIGTCYLAGELLTRLCQKQPELNITPKDILCVQMAALCHDL
;
A
#
# COMPACT_ATOMS: atom_id res chain seq x y z
N MET A 1 18.55 41.97 26.49
CA MET A 1 18.32 41.10 27.66
C MET A 1 16.89 40.64 27.54
N SER A 2 16.67 39.52 26.82
CA SER A 2 16.81 38.12 27.28
C SER A 2 15.40 37.62 27.58
N ASP A 3 14.90 36.44 27.22
CA ASP A 3 15.37 35.21 26.58
C ASP A 3 14.04 34.40 26.39
N SER A 4 13.70 33.88 25.22
CA SER A 4 13.84 32.48 24.79
C SER A 4 13.20 31.39 25.69
N GLU A 5 12.64 30.38 25.00
CA GLU A 5 12.48 28.97 25.38
C GLU A 5 11.07 28.45 25.74
N GLU A 6 10.38 28.03 24.69
CA GLU A 6 9.40 26.95 24.67
C GLU A 6 10.11 25.60 24.93
N TYR A 7 9.84 24.95 26.07
CA TYR A 7 10.46 23.67 26.44
C TYR A 7 9.42 22.55 26.62
N SER A 8 9.43 21.62 25.67
CA SER A 8 9.46 20.16 25.82
C SER A 8 8.54 19.48 26.86
N SER A 9 7.69 18.56 26.38
CA SER A 9 7.37 17.37 27.17
C SER A 9 7.27 16.12 26.28
N ALA A 10 8.41 15.43 26.18
CA ALA A 10 8.54 14.09 25.63
C ALA A 10 7.92 13.06 26.59
N LYS A 11 6.83 12.39 26.19
CA LYS A 11 6.33 11.19 26.89
C LYS A 11 6.97 9.92 26.32
N ARG A 12 8.17 9.68 26.85
CA ARG A 12 8.81 8.41 27.20
C ARG A 12 7.90 7.16 27.13
N TYR A 13 8.01 6.38 26.06
CA TYR A 13 7.49 5.01 26.00
C TYR A 13 8.53 4.07 26.63
N LYS A 14 8.18 3.41 27.73
CA LYS A 14 9.05 2.43 28.42
C LYS A 14 9.17 1.17 27.56
N ARG A 15 10.41 0.71 27.39
CA ARG A 15 10.78 -0.60 26.85
C ARG A 15 10.97 -1.53 28.06
N ASP A 16 10.09 -2.52 28.21
CA ASP A 16 10.36 -3.68 29.05
C ASP A 16 10.75 -4.84 28.11
N GLU A 17 11.96 -5.34 28.29
CA GLU A 17 12.49 -6.54 27.65
C GLU A 17 12.21 -7.76 28.53
N THR A 18 11.59 -8.81 27.99
CA THR A 18 11.79 -10.19 28.45
C THR A 18 11.37 -11.21 27.37
N THR A 19 12.38 -11.91 26.85
CA THR A 19 12.49 -13.32 26.40
C THR A 19 11.32 -14.08 25.74
N SER A 20 11.65 -14.60 24.54
CA SER A 20 11.37 -15.94 23.97
C SER A 20 9.92 -16.47 23.95
N ASP A 21 9.35 -16.65 22.76
CA ASP A 21 9.12 -17.98 22.16
C ASP A 21 8.38 -17.86 20.81
N LEU A 22 8.66 -18.81 19.92
CA LEU A 22 7.97 -19.00 18.64
C LEU A 22 6.52 -19.42 18.87
N GLU A 23 5.55 -18.59 18.50
CA GLU A 23 4.22 -19.09 18.12
C GLU A 23 3.67 -18.30 16.94
N THR A 24 3.26 -19.04 15.91
CA THR A 24 2.42 -18.64 14.77
C THR A 24 1.35 -17.64 15.18
N SER A 25 1.49 -16.37 14.78
CA SER A 25 0.43 -15.39 14.95
C SER A 25 -0.80 -15.84 14.15
N PRO A 26 -1.93 -16.16 14.79
CA PRO A 26 -3.15 -16.50 14.08
C PRO A 26 -3.63 -15.28 13.31
N ILE A 27 -4.26 -15.51 12.16
CA ILE A 27 -4.96 -14.50 11.38
C ILE A 27 -6.07 -13.95 12.28
N LEU A 28 -5.78 -12.86 13.00
CA LEU A 28 -6.77 -12.08 13.71
C LEU A 28 -7.58 -11.36 12.63
N ILE A 29 -8.70 -11.98 12.25
CA ILE A 29 -9.80 -11.26 11.61
C ILE A 29 -10.31 -10.31 12.68
N ASP A 30 -9.77 -9.09 12.68
CA ASP A 30 -10.17 -8.04 13.61
C ASP A 30 -11.68 -7.84 13.48
N SER A 31 -12.41 -8.13 14.56
CA SER A 31 -13.86 -8.28 14.61
C SER A 31 -14.61 -6.96 14.81
N ASP A 32 -13.95 -5.82 14.56
CA ASP A 32 -14.56 -4.50 14.63
C ASP A 32 -15.12 -4.11 13.24
N PRO A 33 -16.44 -4.17 13.01
CA PRO A 33 -17.04 -3.86 11.71
C PRO A 33 -16.86 -2.40 11.30
N ASP A 34 -16.65 -1.49 12.27
CA ASP A 34 -16.61 -0.03 12.05
C ASP A 34 -15.20 0.56 11.87
N LYS A 35 -14.14 -0.16 12.30
CA LYS A 35 -12.75 0.29 12.14
C LYS A 35 -12.26 0.15 10.70
N SER A 36 -12.77 -0.85 9.99
CA SER A 36 -12.28 -1.25 8.67
C SER A 36 -12.51 -0.20 7.57
N ILE A 37 -13.52 0.68 7.69
CA ILE A 37 -13.94 1.57 6.60
C ILE A 37 -12.98 2.74 6.37
N LEU A 38 -12.17 3.10 7.39
CA LEU A 38 -11.25 4.25 7.34
C LEU A 38 -9.77 3.87 7.28
N ASP A 39 -9.43 2.59 7.37
CA ASP A 39 -8.04 2.15 7.31
C ASP A 39 -7.54 2.19 5.86
N THR A 40 -6.96 3.32 5.48
CA THR A 40 -6.08 3.40 4.32
C THR A 40 -4.64 3.18 4.75
N LYS A 41 -3.86 2.49 3.92
CA LYS A 41 -2.42 2.32 4.14
C LYS A 41 -1.67 3.15 3.11
N ILE A 42 -0.69 3.89 3.59
CA ILE A 42 0.17 4.72 2.75
C ILE A 42 1.40 3.91 2.35
N PHE A 43 1.66 3.83 1.04
CA PHE A 43 2.87 3.28 0.44
C PHE A 43 3.69 4.42 -0.16
N ASN A 44 4.98 4.48 0.14
CA ASN A 44 5.87 5.44 -0.50
C ASN A 44 6.52 4.79 -1.72
N ASP A 45 6.17 5.29 -2.89
CA ASP A 45 6.68 4.88 -4.18
C ASP A 45 7.57 5.97 -4.79
N PRO A 46 8.75 5.65 -5.35
CA PRO A 46 9.67 6.65 -5.89
C PRO A 46 9.17 7.32 -7.18
N ILE A 47 8.19 6.74 -7.88
CA ILE A 47 7.64 7.28 -9.14
C ILE A 47 6.39 8.11 -8.87
N HIS A 48 5.52 7.65 -7.99
CA HIS A 48 4.21 8.24 -7.73
C HIS A 48 4.10 9.00 -6.40
N GLY A 49 5.13 8.94 -5.55
CA GLY A 49 5.11 9.56 -4.23
C GLY A 49 4.33 8.72 -3.22
N SER A 50 3.53 9.37 -2.38
CA SER A 50 2.69 8.66 -1.40
C SER A 50 1.40 8.16 -2.06
N ILE A 51 1.25 6.84 -2.11
CA ILE A 51 0.09 6.13 -2.62
C ILE A 51 -0.77 5.69 -1.45
N GLU A 52 -2.03 6.15 -1.40
CA GLU A 52 -3.00 5.69 -0.40
C GLU A 52 -3.84 4.54 -0.96
N LEU A 53 -3.85 3.39 -0.27
CA LEU A 53 -4.63 2.22 -0.67
C LEU A 53 -5.67 1.85 0.36
N HIS A 54 -6.86 1.51 -0.13
CA HIS A 54 -7.98 0.99 0.67
C HIS A 54 -7.61 -0.35 1.34
N TRP A 55 -8.05 -0.59 2.58
CA TRP A 55 -7.73 -1.80 3.35
C TRP A 55 -7.96 -3.12 2.60
N LEU A 56 -8.98 -3.20 1.74
CA LEU A 56 -9.24 -4.40 0.92
C LEU A 56 -8.08 -4.71 -0.03
N LEU A 57 -7.50 -3.68 -0.64
CA LEU A 57 -6.32 -3.83 -1.51
C LEU A 57 -5.11 -4.24 -0.68
N VAL A 58 -4.96 -3.68 0.53
CA VAL A 58 -3.90 -4.06 1.47
C VAL A 58 -3.99 -5.54 1.84
N LYS A 59 -5.19 -6.03 2.17
CA LYS A 59 -5.40 -7.46 2.46
C LYS A 59 -5.02 -8.35 1.27
N LEU A 60 -5.28 -7.91 0.04
CA LEU A 60 -4.86 -8.64 -1.16
C LEU A 60 -3.34 -8.61 -1.32
N ILE A 61 -2.71 -7.46 -1.09
CA ILE A 61 -1.25 -7.30 -1.14
C ILE A 61 -0.56 -8.21 -0.13
N ASP A 62 -1.13 -8.38 1.06
CA ASP A 62 -0.55 -9.19 2.15
C ASP A 62 -0.71 -10.71 1.94
N THR A 63 -1.27 -11.16 0.82
CA THR A 63 -1.35 -12.59 0.46
C THR A 63 -0.01 -13.15 -0.04
N PRO A 64 0.30 -14.44 0.21
CA PRO A 64 1.55 -15.04 -0.27
C PRO A 64 1.66 -15.03 -1.80
N GLU A 65 0.54 -15.14 -2.52
CA GLU A 65 0.47 -15.07 -3.98
C GLU A 65 0.97 -13.72 -4.47
N PHE A 66 0.52 -12.62 -3.87
CA PHE A 66 0.94 -11.28 -4.27
C PHE A 66 2.36 -10.97 -3.80
N GLN A 67 2.73 -11.36 -2.58
CA GLN A 67 4.09 -11.18 -2.04
C GLN A 67 5.17 -11.91 -2.88
N ARG A 68 4.80 -12.96 -3.64
CA ARG A 68 5.69 -13.62 -4.61
C ARG A 68 6.27 -12.63 -5.62
N LEU A 69 5.52 -11.61 -6.01
CA LEU A 69 5.95 -10.61 -7.00
C LEU A 69 7.22 -9.86 -6.57
N ARG A 70 7.53 -9.82 -5.25
CA ARG A 70 8.79 -9.26 -4.71
C ARG A 70 10.05 -10.04 -5.11
N ARG A 71 9.90 -11.18 -5.77
CA ARG A 71 11.04 -12.00 -6.22
C ARG A 71 11.17 -12.00 -7.75
N LEU A 72 10.22 -11.38 -8.45
CA LEU A 72 10.17 -11.34 -9.90
C LEU A 72 10.66 -9.99 -10.39
N ARG A 73 11.82 -9.98 -11.04
CA ARG A 73 12.36 -8.78 -11.71
C ARG A 73 11.43 -8.36 -12.84
N GLN A 74 11.14 -7.07 -12.95
CA GLN A 74 10.30 -6.55 -14.03
C GLN A 74 10.92 -6.84 -15.41
N VAL A 75 12.22 -6.58 -15.56
CA VAL A 75 12.94 -6.70 -16.84
C VAL A 75 13.77 -7.99 -16.98
N GLY A 76 13.54 -8.98 -16.10
CA GLY A 76 14.18 -10.30 -16.18
C GLY A 76 15.71 -10.24 -16.30
N LEU A 77 16.26 -10.87 -17.35
CA LEU A 77 17.70 -10.95 -17.61
C LEU A 77 18.34 -9.60 -17.96
N ALA A 78 17.56 -8.61 -18.41
CA ALA A 78 18.10 -7.30 -18.75
C ALA A 78 18.74 -6.60 -17.54
N TYR A 79 18.37 -6.99 -16.32
CA TYR A 79 19.03 -6.54 -15.09
C TYR A 79 20.55 -6.80 -15.08
N TYR A 80 21.02 -7.87 -15.73
CA TYR A 80 22.45 -8.17 -15.83
C TYR A 80 23.22 -7.23 -16.76
N VAL A 81 22.52 -6.52 -17.65
CA VAL A 81 23.09 -5.52 -18.55
C VAL A 81 22.88 -4.11 -17.99
N TYR A 82 21.73 -3.87 -17.37
CA TYR A 82 21.32 -2.58 -16.82
C TYR A 82 21.16 -2.69 -15.29
N PRO A 83 22.22 -2.39 -14.51
CA PRO A 83 22.20 -2.58 -13.05
C PRO A 83 21.18 -1.67 -12.33
N GLY A 84 20.78 -0.57 -12.97
CA GLY A 84 19.71 0.32 -12.47
C GLY A 84 18.30 -0.25 -12.63
N ALA A 85 18.09 -1.30 -13.41
CA ALA A 85 16.79 -1.92 -13.63
C ALA A 85 16.45 -2.93 -12.52
N CYS A 86 16.59 -2.51 -11.26
CA CYS A 86 16.43 -3.36 -10.08
C CYS A 86 14.97 -3.61 -9.67
N HIS A 87 14.03 -2.90 -10.28
CA HIS A 87 12.61 -2.94 -9.98
C HIS A 87 11.99 -4.34 -10.22
N GLN A 88 11.03 -4.67 -9.38
CA GLN A 88 10.28 -5.91 -9.32
C GLN A 88 8.83 -5.66 -9.74
N ARG A 89 8.11 -6.75 -10.04
CA ARG A 89 6.69 -6.69 -10.41
C ARG A 89 5.82 -6.16 -9.27
N PHE A 90 6.24 -6.33 -8.01
CA PHE A 90 5.48 -5.92 -6.84
C PHE A 90 5.15 -4.41 -6.82
N GLU A 91 6.17 -3.55 -6.89
CA GLU A 91 5.98 -2.10 -6.90
C GLU A 91 5.28 -1.64 -8.18
N HIS A 92 5.55 -2.31 -9.31
CA HIS A 92 4.87 -2.02 -10.55
C HIS A 92 3.37 -2.27 -10.45
N SER A 93 2.94 -3.42 -9.91
CA SER A 93 1.52 -3.73 -9.70
C SER A 93 0.82 -2.75 -8.76
N ILE A 94 1.51 -2.29 -7.70
CA ILE A 94 1.00 -1.24 -6.81
C ILE A 94 0.83 0.09 -7.56
N GLY A 95 1.82 0.50 -8.36
CA GLY A 95 1.75 1.71 -9.17
C GLY A 95 0.61 1.66 -10.20
N THR A 96 0.43 0.53 -10.87
CA THR A 96 -0.68 0.31 -11.83
C THR A 96 -2.04 0.38 -11.14
N CYS A 97 -2.18 -0.20 -9.96
CA CYS A 97 -3.39 -0.08 -9.13
C CYS A 97 -3.72 1.39 -8.79
N TYR A 98 -2.72 2.16 -8.38
CA TYR A 98 -2.89 3.59 -8.08
C TYR A 98 -3.35 4.38 -9.30
N LEU A 99 -2.67 4.21 -10.44
CA LEU A 99 -3.01 4.91 -11.67
C LEU A 99 -4.40 4.55 -12.20
N ALA A 100 -4.82 3.29 -12.06
CA ALA A 100 -6.15 2.85 -12.44
C ALA A 100 -7.24 3.53 -11.60
N GLY A 101 -7.04 3.66 -10.28
CA GLY A 101 -7.95 4.39 -9.40
C GLY A 101 -8.02 5.88 -9.73
N GLU A 102 -6.87 6.52 -9.97
CA GLU A 102 -6.79 7.93 -10.32
C GLU A 102 -7.48 8.23 -11.67
N LEU A 103 -7.30 7.34 -12.65
CA LEU A 103 -7.99 7.43 -13.94
C LEU A 103 -9.51 7.42 -13.77
N LEU A 104 -10.03 6.44 -13.04
CA LEU A 104 -11.48 6.30 -12.84
C LEU A 104 -12.07 7.44 -12.01
N THR A 105 -11.33 7.91 -11.00
CA THR A 105 -11.73 9.07 -10.19
C THR A 105 -11.88 10.30 -11.07
N ARG A 106 -10.93 10.55 -11.98
CA ARG A 106 -11.01 11.65 -12.94
C ARG A 106 -12.12 11.48 -13.97
N LEU A 107 -12.38 10.25 -14.44
CA LEU A 107 -13.50 9.97 -15.34
C LEU A 107 -14.83 10.23 -14.65
N CYS A 108 -15.00 9.80 -13.39
CA CYS A 108 -16.18 10.05 -12.59
C CYS A 108 -16.44 11.56 -12.40
N GLN A 109 -15.38 12.35 -12.20
CA GLN A 109 -15.48 13.80 -12.06
C GLN A 109 -15.82 14.51 -13.37
N LYS A 110 -15.24 14.06 -14.49
CA LYS A 110 -15.43 14.70 -15.81
C LYS A 110 -16.70 14.28 -16.52
N GLN A 111 -17.20 13.08 -16.25
CA GLN A 111 -18.33 12.46 -16.92
C GLN A 111 -19.29 11.81 -15.90
N PRO A 112 -20.03 12.61 -15.12
CA PRO A 112 -20.96 12.09 -14.11
C PRO A 112 -22.04 11.18 -14.70
N GLU A 113 -22.38 11.35 -15.98
CA GLU A 113 -23.37 10.55 -16.71
C GLU A 113 -22.99 9.06 -16.84
N LEU A 114 -21.71 8.72 -16.66
CA LEU A 114 -21.23 7.34 -16.68
C LEU A 114 -21.63 6.55 -15.43
N ASN A 115 -22.12 7.23 -14.38
CA ASN A 115 -22.58 6.61 -13.13
C ASN A 115 -21.55 5.63 -12.52
N ILE A 116 -20.26 5.98 -12.58
CA ILE A 116 -19.17 5.18 -11.99
C ILE A 116 -19.34 5.16 -10.47
N THR A 117 -19.52 3.97 -9.89
CA THR A 117 -19.69 3.82 -8.45
C THR A 117 -18.34 3.61 -7.75
N PRO A 118 -18.22 3.90 -6.43
CA PRO A 118 -17.02 3.58 -5.67
C PRO A 118 -16.62 2.09 -5.74
N LYS A 119 -17.61 1.21 -5.90
CA LYS A 119 -17.40 -0.23 -6.09
C LYS A 119 -16.70 -0.53 -7.42
N ASP A 120 -17.07 0.16 -8.50
CA ASP A 120 -16.43 -0.01 -9.81
C ASP A 120 -14.96 0.43 -9.77
N ILE A 121 -14.67 1.54 -9.09
CA ILE A 121 -13.31 2.02 -8.86
C ILE A 121 -12.49 0.96 -8.14
N LEU A 122 -13.01 0.44 -7.02
CA LEU A 122 -12.32 -0.58 -6.25
C LEU A 122 -12.11 -1.87 -7.05
N CYS A 123 -13.11 -2.33 -7.82
CA CYS A 123 -12.98 -3.50 -8.68
C CYS A 123 -11.90 -3.33 -9.74
N VAL A 124 -11.81 -2.15 -10.37
CA VAL A 124 -10.78 -1.86 -11.37
C VAL A 124 -9.40 -1.73 -10.73
N GLN A 125 -9.29 -1.13 -9.54
CA GLN A 125 -8.04 -1.12 -8.77
C GLN A 125 -7.59 -2.54 -8.43
N MET A 126 -8.49 -3.41 -7.97
CA MET A 126 -8.18 -4.83 -7.70
C MET A 126 -7.73 -5.56 -8.97
N ALA A 127 -8.40 -5.35 -10.10
CA ALA A 127 -8.03 -5.95 -11.38
C ALA A 127 -6.64 -5.47 -11.84
N ALA A 128 -6.37 -4.17 -11.74
CA ALA A 128 -5.08 -3.57 -12.04
C ALA A 128 -3.96 -4.06 -11.12
N LEU A 129 -4.26 -4.25 -9.83
CA LEU A 129 -3.33 -4.82 -8.86
C LEU A 129 -2.94 -6.26 -9.24
N CYS A 130 -3.91 -7.07 -9.67
CA CYS A 130 -3.70 -8.49 -9.97
C CYS A 130 -3.29 -8.78 -11.42
N HIS A 131 -3.12 -7.79 -12.29
CA HIS A 131 -2.89 -8.02 -13.72
C HIS A 131 -1.56 -8.75 -14.02
N ASP A 132 -0.61 -8.70 -13.09
CA ASP A 132 0.75 -9.24 -13.19
C ASP A 132 1.00 -10.46 -12.30
N LEU A 133 -0.06 -10.93 -11.63
CA LEU A 133 -0.05 -12.04 -10.67
C LEU A 133 0.13 -13.39 -11.38
#